data_AF-A0A8J3LVX0-F1
#
_entry.id   AF-A0A8J3LVX0-F1
#
_cell.length_a   1.000
_cell.length_b   1.000
_cell.length_c   1.000
_cell.angle_alpha   90.00
_cell.angle_beta   90.00
_cell.angle_gamma   90.00
#
_symmetry.space_group_name_H-M   'P 1'
#
loop_
_entity.id
_entity.type
_entity.pdbx_description
1 polymer ?
#
loop_
_entity_poly.entity_id
_entity_poly.type
_entity_poly.pdbx_seq_one_letter_code
_entity_poly.pdbx_strand_id
1 'polypeptide(L)'
;MVVPLRFATISRSITFTREGDRFQGLDATVCGFIPMQGAGAYKNQEAILADGAVTLTIEDGPELNVDALGLALVEPRTELWTGVEVVRGEPFDPLSLWLATVDDKFGMIWQDPDRDRHLVQTALRWQCPALITRDSFAYLTRRDVQHHATAAVHHKLGAYGHGPRGVELARLLHDQIHVWDRAWRHRPEPTFSFYPVGATVPNPSVGRIFRKRHGQLVMAWP
;
A
#
# COMPACT_ATOMS: atom_id res chain seq x y z
N MET A 1 -7.99 -14.26 20.01
CA MET A 1 -8.42 -12.84 20.16
C MET A 1 -8.47 -12.23 18.78
N VAL A 2 -9.55 -11.53 18.41
CA VAL A 2 -9.63 -10.81 17.13
C VAL A 2 -9.11 -9.40 17.34
N VAL A 3 -8.13 -8.97 16.55
CA VAL A 3 -7.47 -7.67 16.70
C VAL A 3 -7.56 -6.89 15.39
N PRO A 4 -8.20 -5.70 15.39
CA PRO A 4 -8.03 -4.73 14.31
C PRO A 4 -6.63 -4.13 14.42
N LEU A 5 -5.80 -4.37 13.42
CA LEU A 5 -4.42 -3.95 13.37
C LEU A 5 -4.15 -3.15 12.12
N ARG A 6 -3.44 -2.03 12.28
CA ARG A 6 -2.92 -1.24 11.17
C ARG A 6 -1.40 -1.40 11.08
N PHE A 7 -0.86 -1.51 9.88
CA PHE A 7 0.57 -1.53 9.60
C PHE A 7 0.84 -1.01 8.18
N ALA A 8 1.89 -0.18 8.03
CA ALA A 8 2.21 0.46 6.75
C ALA A 8 0.96 1.07 6.09
N THR A 9 0.11 1.74 6.86
CA THR A 9 -1.20 2.31 6.45
C THR A 9 -2.30 1.31 6.06
N ILE A 10 -1.98 0.01 5.93
CA ILE A 10 -2.94 -1.07 5.66
C ILE A 10 -3.64 -1.46 6.95
N SER A 11 -4.95 -1.71 6.86
CA SER A 11 -5.77 -2.15 7.99
C SER A 11 -6.29 -3.57 7.77
N ARG A 12 -6.11 -4.43 8.77
CA ARG A 12 -6.57 -5.83 8.79
C ARG A 12 -7.20 -6.18 10.13
N SER A 13 -8.23 -7.01 10.11
CA SER A 13 -8.67 -7.75 11.29
C SER A 13 -7.99 -9.12 11.28
N ILE A 14 -7.29 -9.47 12.35
CA ILE A 14 -6.53 -10.73 12.44
C ILE A 14 -6.95 -11.48 13.70
N THR A 15 -7.26 -12.76 13.56
CA THR A 15 -7.47 -13.65 14.71
C THR A 15 -6.13 -14.16 15.21
N PHE A 16 -5.73 -13.74 16.40
CA PHE A 16 -4.49 -14.22 17.03
C PHE A 16 -4.75 -15.36 18.02
N THR A 17 -3.99 -16.44 17.86
CA THR A 17 -3.86 -17.55 18.81
C THR A 17 -2.44 -17.53 19.40
N ARG A 18 -2.33 -17.83 20.70
CA ARG A 18 -1.01 -17.86 21.35
C ARG A 18 -0.30 -19.17 21.01
N GLU A 19 0.95 -19.08 20.57
CA GLU A 19 1.85 -20.21 20.32
C GLU A 19 3.19 -19.92 20.99
N GLY A 20 3.43 -20.50 22.16
CA GLY A 20 4.65 -20.25 22.93
C GLY A 20 4.83 -18.77 23.30
N ASP A 21 5.88 -18.14 22.78
CA ASP A 21 6.26 -16.75 23.00
C ASP A 21 5.73 -15.77 21.93
N ARG A 22 4.99 -16.28 20.95
CA ARG A 22 4.39 -15.48 19.87
C ARG A 22 2.88 -15.68 19.77
N PHE A 23 2.26 -14.87 18.94
CA PHE A 23 0.88 -15.02 18.51
C PHE A 23 0.82 -15.31 17.02
N GLN A 24 0.27 -16.46 16.65
CA GLN A 24 0.03 -16.81 15.25
C GLN A 24 -1.27 -16.12 14.79
N GLY A 25 -1.19 -15.41 13.67
CA GLY A 25 -2.34 -14.81 13.01
C GLY A 25 -3.03 -15.83 12.11
N LEU A 26 -4.36 -15.84 12.20
CA LEU A 26 -5.29 -16.63 11.40
C LEU A 26 -6.31 -15.65 10.78
N ASP A 27 -6.85 -16.01 9.61
CA ASP A 27 -7.97 -15.31 8.95
C ASP A 27 -7.77 -13.78 8.86
N ALA A 28 -6.62 -13.36 8.32
CA ALA A 28 -6.36 -11.95 8.09
C ALA A 28 -7.33 -11.41 7.03
N THR A 29 -8.20 -10.47 7.42
CA THR A 29 -9.25 -9.93 6.54
C THR A 29 -9.13 -8.42 6.40
N VAL A 30 -9.43 -7.89 5.21
CA VAL A 30 -9.55 -6.43 4.98
C VAL A 30 -10.59 -5.88 5.96
N CYS A 31 -10.23 -4.85 6.72
CA CYS A 31 -11.13 -4.22 7.68
C CYS A 31 -10.86 -2.72 7.74
N GLY A 32 -11.90 -1.91 7.59
CA GLY A 32 -11.86 -0.49 7.93
C GLY A 32 -12.29 -0.31 9.38
N PHE A 33 -11.51 0.44 10.17
CA PHE A 33 -11.86 0.78 11.54
C PHE A 33 -11.44 2.20 11.87
N ILE A 34 -12.09 2.79 12.87
CA ILE A 34 -11.75 4.13 13.34
C ILE A 34 -10.43 4.03 14.13
N PRO A 35 -9.37 4.78 13.74
CA PRO A 35 -8.10 4.75 14.47
C PRO A 35 -8.30 5.11 15.95
N MET A 36 -7.53 4.46 16.84
CA MET A 36 -7.55 4.81 18.26
C MET A 36 -7.27 6.29 18.49
N GLN A 37 -8.04 6.88 19.40
CA GLN A 37 -7.91 8.28 19.82
C GLN A 37 -7.24 8.37 21.20
N GLY A 38 -6.70 9.54 21.54
CA GLY A 38 -6.09 9.79 22.86
C GLY A 38 -4.67 9.22 23.01
N ALA A 39 -4.30 8.79 24.21
CA ALA A 39 -2.92 8.42 24.57
C ALA A 39 -2.34 7.18 23.86
N GLY A 40 -3.21 6.41 23.18
CA GLY A 40 -2.82 5.29 22.31
C GLY A 40 -2.87 5.61 20.82
N ALA A 41 -3.17 6.86 20.44
CA ALA A 41 -3.29 7.26 19.04
C ALA A 41 -1.95 7.14 18.32
N TYR A 42 -1.98 6.57 17.12
CA TYR A 42 -0.86 6.58 16.19
C TYR A 42 -1.24 7.43 14.99
N LYS A 43 -0.60 8.59 14.84
CA LYS A 43 -0.88 9.50 13.73
C LYS A 43 0.00 9.14 12.54
N ASN A 44 -0.61 9.00 11.38
CA ASN A 44 0.14 8.94 10.13
C ASN A 44 0.74 10.32 9.84
N GLN A 45 1.78 10.35 9.00
CA GLN A 45 2.12 11.58 8.31
C GLN A 45 1.22 11.70 7.09
N GLU A 46 0.66 12.89 6.90
CA GLU A 46 -0.23 13.20 5.79
C GLU A 46 0.27 14.46 5.08
N ALA A 47 0.32 14.42 3.75
CA ALA A 47 0.48 15.60 2.92
C ALA A 47 -0.85 15.85 2.19
N ILE A 48 -1.53 16.92 2.59
CA ILE A 48 -2.79 17.37 2.01
C ILE A 48 -2.45 18.33 0.86
N LEU A 49 -2.76 17.93 -0.36
CA LEU A 49 -2.38 18.63 -1.59
C LEU A 49 -3.62 19.19 -2.30
N ALA A 50 -3.42 20.19 -3.16
CA ALA A 50 -4.44 20.77 -4.03
C ALA A 50 -5.75 21.10 -3.31
N ASP A 51 -5.66 21.89 -2.24
CA ASP A 51 -6.79 22.25 -1.38
C ASP A 51 -7.56 21.04 -0.83
N GLY A 52 -6.87 19.94 -0.53
CA GLY A 52 -7.48 18.72 -0.01
C GLY A 52 -8.11 17.81 -1.06
N ALA A 53 -7.90 18.07 -2.36
CA ALA A 53 -8.34 17.17 -3.41
C ALA A 53 -7.51 15.86 -3.45
N VAL A 54 -6.27 15.89 -2.97
CA VAL A 54 -5.37 14.73 -2.92
C VAL A 54 -4.71 14.65 -1.55
N THR A 55 -4.68 13.46 -0.96
CA THR A 55 -3.95 13.18 0.29
C THR A 55 -2.96 12.05 0.06
N LEU A 56 -1.70 12.28 0.43
CA LEU A 56 -0.68 11.26 0.56
C LEU A 56 -0.53 10.89 2.03
N THR A 57 -0.44 9.60 2.33
CA THR A 57 -0.39 9.09 3.71
C THR A 57 0.71 8.05 3.86
N ILE A 58 1.60 8.22 4.82
CA ILE A 58 2.60 7.21 5.24
C ILE A 58 2.50 6.96 6.74
N GLU A 59 2.77 5.72 7.16
CA GLU A 59 2.80 5.35 8.59
C GLU A 59 4.19 5.58 9.18
N ASP A 60 5.20 5.09 8.48
CA ASP A 60 6.62 5.24 8.77
C ASP A 60 7.31 5.73 7.49
N GLY A 61 8.35 6.57 7.61
CA GLY A 61 9.08 7.08 6.44
C GLY A 61 9.68 8.46 6.67
N PRO A 62 10.21 9.10 5.60
CA PRO A 62 10.81 10.43 5.69
C PRO A 62 9.74 11.48 6.01
N GLU A 63 10.17 12.58 6.65
CA GLU A 63 9.33 13.77 6.80
C GLU A 63 8.91 14.30 5.42
N LEU A 64 7.61 14.55 5.25
CA LEU A 64 7.03 15.02 3.99
C LEU A 64 7.18 16.55 3.84
N ASN A 65 7.65 17.00 2.67
CA ASN A 65 7.59 18.41 2.29
C ASN A 65 6.32 18.65 1.45
N VAL A 66 5.27 19.10 2.11
CA VAL A 66 3.93 19.28 1.51
C VAL A 66 3.98 20.25 0.33
N ASP A 67 4.74 21.35 0.41
CA ASP A 67 4.85 22.33 -0.67
C ASP A 67 5.53 21.72 -1.91
N ALA A 68 6.63 20.99 -1.71
CA ALA A 68 7.32 20.33 -2.82
C ALA A 68 6.47 19.22 -3.46
N LEU A 69 5.75 18.44 -2.65
CA LEU A 69 4.79 17.44 -3.15
C LEU A 69 3.62 18.08 -3.91
N GLY A 70 3.18 19.27 -3.48
CA GLY A 70 2.17 20.06 -4.18
C GLY A 70 2.64 20.54 -5.55
N LEU A 71 3.89 21.00 -5.66
CA LEU A 71 4.50 21.34 -6.94
C LEU A 71 4.65 20.11 -7.84
N ALA A 72 5.16 19.01 -7.29
CA ALA A 72 5.31 17.74 -8.01
C ALA A 72 3.99 17.19 -8.59
N LEU A 73 2.86 17.44 -7.92
CA LEU A 73 1.54 17.02 -8.37
C LEU A 73 1.11 17.70 -9.67
N VAL A 74 1.49 18.98 -9.87
CA VAL A 74 1.07 19.77 -11.04
C VAL A 74 2.09 19.76 -12.19
N GLU A 75 3.28 19.22 -11.95
CA GLU A 75 4.30 19.00 -12.98
C GLU A 75 3.98 17.80 -13.89
N PRO A 76 4.58 17.73 -15.08
CA PRO A 76 4.45 16.55 -15.94
C PRO A 76 4.83 15.27 -15.21
N ARG A 77 3.93 14.28 -15.24
CA ARG A 77 4.13 12.98 -14.60
C ARG A 77 4.83 11.99 -15.52
N THR A 78 5.57 11.06 -14.93
CA THR A 78 6.02 9.84 -15.60
C THR A 78 4.87 8.84 -15.67
N GLU A 79 4.74 8.13 -16.79
CA GLU A 79 3.70 7.11 -17.03
C GLU A 79 4.34 5.80 -17.50
N LEU A 80 4.12 4.71 -16.75
CA LEU A 80 4.63 3.38 -17.09
C LEU A 80 3.51 2.33 -16.99
N TRP A 81 3.25 1.62 -18.09
CA TRP A 81 2.26 0.54 -18.14
C TRP A 81 2.93 -0.81 -18.11
N THR A 82 2.50 -1.71 -17.22
CA THR A 82 3.20 -2.98 -16.97
C THR A 82 2.88 -4.06 -17.99
N GLY A 83 1.70 -4.03 -18.62
CA GLY A 83 1.21 -5.18 -19.39
C GLY A 83 0.39 -6.16 -18.55
N VAL A 84 0.49 -6.09 -17.22
CA VAL A 84 -0.28 -6.92 -16.31
C VAL A 84 -1.74 -6.48 -16.34
N GLU A 85 -2.62 -7.45 -16.56
CA GLU A 85 -4.07 -7.23 -16.60
C GLU A 85 -4.77 -7.98 -15.47
N VAL A 86 -5.72 -7.31 -14.83
CA VAL A 86 -6.63 -7.88 -13.84
C VAL A 86 -8.06 -7.82 -14.35
N VAL A 87 -8.86 -8.85 -14.08
CA VAL A 87 -10.26 -8.84 -14.47
C VAL A 87 -11.02 -7.86 -13.58
N ARG A 88 -12.00 -7.12 -14.13
CA ARG A 88 -12.86 -6.26 -13.32
C ARG A 88 -13.52 -7.08 -12.20
N GLY A 89 -13.32 -6.64 -10.96
CA GLY A 89 -13.84 -7.31 -9.76
C GLY A 89 -12.90 -8.34 -9.14
N GLU A 90 -11.77 -8.66 -9.78
CA GLU A 90 -10.70 -9.46 -9.18
C GLU A 90 -10.08 -8.68 -8.00
N PRO A 91 -10.08 -9.22 -6.77
CA PRO A 91 -9.36 -8.62 -5.66
C PRO A 91 -7.85 -8.71 -5.90
N PHE A 92 -7.17 -7.58 -6.01
CA PHE A 92 -5.70 -7.52 -6.06
C PHE A 92 -5.12 -6.84 -4.82
N ASP A 93 -5.86 -6.83 -3.72
CA ASP A 93 -5.38 -6.35 -2.41
C ASP A 93 -4.08 -7.03 -1.91
N PRO A 94 -3.76 -8.30 -2.27
CA PRO A 94 -2.42 -8.86 -2.02
C PRO A 94 -1.26 -8.08 -2.68
N LEU A 95 -1.51 -7.32 -3.75
CA LEU A 95 -0.50 -6.41 -4.33
C LEU A 95 -0.10 -5.33 -3.32
N SER A 96 -1.07 -4.77 -2.59
CA SER A 96 -0.79 -3.78 -1.54
C SER A 96 0.08 -4.38 -0.42
N LEU A 97 -0.20 -5.63 -0.01
CA LEU A 97 0.65 -6.34 0.96
C LEU A 97 2.06 -6.56 0.42
N TRP A 98 2.19 -6.92 -0.86
CA TRP A 98 3.50 -7.12 -1.49
C TRP A 98 4.29 -5.82 -1.51
N LEU A 99 3.66 -4.72 -1.94
CA LEU A 99 4.29 -3.41 -1.98
C LEU A 99 4.70 -2.91 -0.59
N ALA A 100 3.88 -3.17 0.44
CA ALA A 100 4.23 -2.89 1.84
C ALA A 100 5.42 -3.73 2.35
N THR A 101 5.69 -4.88 1.72
CA THR A 101 6.83 -5.74 2.04
C THR A 101 8.15 -5.13 1.56
N VAL A 102 8.16 -4.60 0.35
CA VAL A 102 9.41 -4.37 -0.41
C VAL A 102 10.01 -2.97 -0.26
N ASP A 103 9.23 -1.97 0.17
CA ASP A 103 9.76 -0.61 0.34
C ASP A 103 9.20 0.10 1.59
N ASP A 104 10.07 0.84 2.28
CA ASP A 104 9.71 1.65 3.44
C ASP A 104 8.99 2.96 3.11
N LYS A 105 9.03 3.39 1.85
CA LYS A 105 8.27 4.52 1.28
C LYS A 105 6.81 4.16 1.02
N PHE A 106 6.40 2.91 1.28
CA PHE A 106 5.04 2.49 1.05
C PHE A 106 4.05 3.32 1.86
N GLY A 107 3.01 3.79 1.18
CA GLY A 107 1.88 4.47 1.75
C GLY A 107 0.69 4.43 0.82
N MET A 108 -0.23 5.37 1.01
CA MET A 108 -1.45 5.48 0.23
C MET A 108 -1.58 6.87 -0.40
N ILE A 109 -2.17 6.90 -1.59
CA ILE A 109 -2.77 8.09 -2.17
C ILE A 109 -4.28 7.95 -2.12
N TRP A 110 -4.95 9.05 -1.82
CA TRP A 110 -6.39 9.18 -1.91
C TRP A 110 -6.76 10.46 -2.64
N GLN A 111 -7.78 10.37 -3.48
CA GLN A 111 -8.39 11.51 -4.14
C GLN A 111 -9.80 11.72 -3.60
N ASP A 112 -10.10 12.94 -3.19
CA ASP A 112 -11.43 13.33 -2.76
C ASP A 112 -12.39 13.32 -3.97
N PRO A 113 -13.45 12.46 -3.96
CA PRO A 113 -14.39 12.39 -5.07
C PRO A 113 -15.26 13.65 -5.21
N ASP A 114 -15.48 14.41 -4.12
CA ASP A 114 -16.29 15.63 -4.15
C ASP A 114 -15.49 16.84 -4.65
N ARG A 115 -14.17 16.72 -4.65
CA ARG A 115 -13.22 17.73 -5.17
C ARG A 115 -12.50 17.23 -6.43
N ASP A 116 -13.10 16.30 -7.18
CA ASP A 116 -12.48 15.70 -8.37
C ASP A 116 -12.04 16.77 -9.38
N ARG A 117 -10.73 17.04 -9.40
CA ARG A 117 -10.05 17.96 -10.33
C ARG A 117 -9.33 17.20 -11.45
N HIS A 118 -9.53 15.88 -11.58
CA HIS A 118 -8.80 15.00 -12.51
C HIS A 118 -7.26 15.09 -12.38
N LEU A 119 -6.77 15.44 -11.19
CA LEU A 119 -5.34 15.61 -10.90
C LEU A 119 -4.58 14.29 -10.90
N VAL A 120 -5.25 13.23 -10.44
CA VAL A 120 -4.71 11.88 -10.37
C VAL A 120 -5.69 10.89 -11.00
N GLN A 121 -5.18 9.72 -11.34
CA GLN A 121 -5.97 8.61 -11.87
C GLN A 121 -5.53 7.35 -11.15
N THR A 122 -6.14 7.05 -10.01
CA THR A 122 -5.77 5.93 -9.15
C THR A 122 -6.39 4.61 -9.63
N ALA A 123 -5.72 3.49 -9.36
CA ALA A 123 -6.28 2.17 -9.65
C ALA A 123 -7.47 1.83 -8.73
N LEU A 124 -7.39 2.29 -7.48
CA LEU A 124 -8.40 2.07 -6.45
C LEU A 124 -9.05 3.40 -6.08
N ARG A 125 -10.37 3.37 -5.90
CA ARG A 125 -11.15 4.56 -5.50
C ARG A 125 -10.74 5.07 -4.11
N TRP A 126 -10.40 4.15 -3.20
CA TRP A 126 -10.03 4.44 -1.83
C TRP A 126 -8.66 3.82 -1.53
N GLN A 127 -7.80 4.55 -0.81
CA GLN A 127 -6.51 4.06 -0.31
C GLN A 127 -5.71 3.29 -1.36
N CYS A 128 -5.26 4.00 -2.40
CA CYS A 128 -4.50 3.39 -3.50
C CYS A 128 -3.01 3.34 -3.16
N PRO A 129 -2.32 2.19 -3.37
CA PRO A 129 -0.90 2.06 -3.10
C PRO A 129 -0.03 3.14 -3.75
N ALA A 130 0.88 3.69 -2.96
CA ALA A 130 1.86 4.67 -3.39
C ALA A 130 3.24 4.43 -2.76
N LEU A 131 4.28 4.88 -3.44
CA LEU A 131 5.62 5.06 -2.90
C LEU A 131 5.86 6.56 -2.73
N ILE A 132 6.14 7.00 -1.51
CA ILE A 132 6.18 8.42 -1.14
C ILE A 132 7.54 8.74 -0.51
N THR A 133 8.17 9.80 -1.01
CA THR A 133 9.36 10.39 -0.45
C THR A 133 9.08 11.82 -0.03
N ARG A 134 10.10 12.53 0.46
CA ARG A 134 9.97 13.91 0.94
C ARG A 134 9.34 14.86 -0.10
N ASP A 135 9.68 14.73 -1.37
CA ASP A 135 9.31 15.68 -2.44
C ASP A 135 8.79 15.01 -3.73
N SER A 136 8.70 13.68 -3.75
CA SER A 136 8.33 12.89 -4.92
C SER A 136 7.43 11.73 -4.50
N PHE A 137 6.55 11.30 -5.39
CA PHE A 137 5.70 10.15 -5.15
C PHE A 137 5.37 9.40 -6.45
N ALA A 138 5.08 8.11 -6.35
CA ALA A 138 4.47 7.36 -7.43
C ALA A 138 3.30 6.52 -6.90
N TYR A 139 2.29 6.28 -7.73
CA TYR A 139 1.11 5.56 -7.31
C TYR A 139 0.58 4.61 -8.39
N LEU A 140 -0.14 3.60 -7.93
CA LEU A 140 -0.75 2.57 -8.77
C LEU A 140 -1.90 3.19 -9.58
N THR A 141 -1.86 2.99 -10.90
CA THR A 141 -2.93 3.40 -11.81
C THR A 141 -3.49 2.21 -12.58
N ARG A 142 -4.67 2.39 -13.16
CA ARG A 142 -5.26 1.44 -14.09
C ARG A 142 -5.96 2.14 -15.25
N ARG A 143 -6.06 1.43 -16.36
CA ARG A 143 -6.95 1.79 -17.48
C ARG A 143 -7.71 0.58 -17.96
N ASP A 144 -8.91 0.81 -18.49
CA ASP A 144 -9.74 -0.26 -19.04
C ASP A 144 -9.13 -0.78 -20.35
N VAL A 145 -9.18 -2.10 -20.52
CA VAL A 145 -8.82 -2.82 -21.75
C VAL A 145 -10.01 -3.66 -22.16
N GLN A 146 -10.48 -3.44 -23.38
CA GLN A 146 -11.56 -4.20 -23.99
C GLN A 146 -10.94 -5.24 -24.93
N HIS A 147 -11.12 -6.52 -24.62
CA HIS A 147 -10.76 -7.59 -25.55
C HIS A 147 -11.99 -7.91 -26.40
N HIS A 148 -11.88 -7.81 -27.72
CA HIS A 148 -12.99 -8.14 -28.63
C HIS A 148 -13.47 -9.60 -28.52
N ALA A 149 -12.61 -10.49 -27.99
CA ALA A 149 -12.89 -11.91 -27.84
C ALA A 149 -13.55 -12.30 -26.51
N THR A 150 -13.67 -11.38 -25.54
CA THR A 150 -14.25 -11.69 -24.23
C THR A 150 -15.24 -10.62 -23.78
N ALA A 151 -16.35 -11.04 -23.18
CA ALA A 151 -17.31 -10.11 -22.58
C ALA A 151 -16.79 -9.45 -21.29
N ALA A 152 -15.73 -9.99 -20.69
CA ALA A 152 -15.12 -9.44 -19.47
C ALA A 152 -14.32 -8.16 -19.77
N VAL A 153 -14.43 -7.16 -18.89
CA VAL A 153 -13.59 -5.96 -18.93
C VAL A 153 -12.32 -6.22 -18.13
N HIS A 154 -11.18 -5.95 -18.73
CA HIS A 154 -9.88 -6.07 -18.09
C HIS A 154 -9.36 -4.69 -17.69
N HIS A 155 -8.50 -4.64 -16.69
CA HIS A 155 -7.79 -3.44 -16.28
C HIS A 155 -6.30 -3.67 -16.42
N LYS A 156 -5.64 -2.88 -17.27
CA LYS A 156 -4.18 -2.85 -17.33
C LYS A 156 -3.65 -2.02 -16.17
N LEU A 157 -2.74 -2.59 -15.40
CA LEU A 157 -2.07 -1.91 -14.29
C LEU A 157 -0.89 -1.07 -14.80
N GLY A 158 -0.60 0.00 -14.07
CA GLY A 158 0.51 0.90 -14.36
C GLY A 158 0.93 1.71 -13.14
N ALA A 159 1.91 2.58 -13.34
CA ALA A 159 2.41 3.51 -12.34
C ALA A 159 2.50 4.91 -12.91
N TYR A 160 2.04 5.90 -12.14
CA TYR A 160 2.33 7.31 -12.38
C TYR A 160 3.32 7.82 -11.36
N GLY A 161 4.31 8.60 -11.79
CA GLY A 161 5.35 9.16 -10.93
C GLY A 161 5.46 10.68 -11.04
N HIS A 162 5.64 11.35 -9.90
CA HIS A 162 5.64 12.79 -9.74
C HIS A 162 6.88 13.26 -8.97
N GLY A 163 7.36 14.46 -9.31
CA GLY A 163 8.49 15.12 -8.67
C GLY A 163 9.86 14.62 -9.12
N PRO A 164 10.96 15.12 -8.51
CA PRO A 164 12.34 14.85 -8.93
C PRO A 164 12.71 13.37 -9.02
N ARG A 165 12.11 12.51 -8.19
CA ARG A 165 12.31 11.05 -8.19
C ARG A 165 11.13 10.28 -8.79
N GLY A 166 10.19 10.96 -9.45
CA GLY A 166 8.98 10.35 -10.01
C GLY A 166 9.29 9.19 -10.97
N VAL A 167 10.29 9.33 -11.83
CA VAL A 167 10.73 8.27 -12.75
C VAL A 167 11.22 7.03 -12.00
N GLU A 168 12.06 7.23 -10.98
CA GLU A 168 12.63 6.15 -10.18
C GLU A 168 11.54 5.39 -9.43
N LEU A 169 10.65 6.13 -8.75
CA LEU A 169 9.55 5.56 -7.97
C LEU A 169 8.53 4.83 -8.86
N ALA A 170 8.20 5.40 -10.03
CA ALA A 170 7.31 4.74 -10.99
C ALA A 170 7.91 3.45 -11.54
N ARG A 171 9.23 3.43 -11.81
CA ARG A 171 9.93 2.22 -12.27
C ARG A 171 9.96 1.15 -11.19
N LEU A 172 10.24 1.53 -9.95
CA LEU A 172 10.19 0.59 -8.82
C LEU A 172 8.80 -0.02 -8.68
N LEU A 173 7.74 0.79 -8.70
CA LEU A 173 6.37 0.30 -8.63
C LEU A 173 6.04 -0.62 -9.81
N HIS A 174 6.41 -0.24 -11.03
CA HIS A 174 6.28 -1.06 -12.23
C HIS A 174 6.93 -2.43 -12.07
N ASP A 175 8.18 -2.49 -11.61
CA ASP A 175 8.92 -3.73 -11.46
C ASP A 175 8.32 -4.63 -10.37
N GLN A 176 7.82 -4.03 -9.28
CA GLN A 176 7.19 -4.78 -8.20
C GLN A 176 5.81 -5.33 -8.56
N ILE A 177 5.05 -4.65 -9.44
CA ILE A 177 3.82 -5.20 -10.01
C ILE A 177 4.14 -6.48 -10.81
N HIS A 178 5.22 -6.47 -11.58
CA HIS A 178 5.70 -7.62 -12.34
C HIS A 178 6.14 -8.78 -11.45
N VAL A 179 6.85 -8.49 -10.36
CA VAL A 179 7.22 -9.52 -9.38
C VAL A 179 5.98 -10.13 -8.74
N TRP A 180 5.04 -9.29 -8.29
CA TRP A 180 3.78 -9.74 -7.73
C TRP A 180 2.99 -10.65 -8.68
N ASP A 181 2.81 -10.21 -9.93
CA ASP A 181 2.04 -10.96 -10.93
C ASP A 181 2.62 -12.38 -11.16
N ARG A 182 3.96 -12.48 -11.26
CA ARG A 182 4.63 -13.77 -11.50
C ARG A 182 4.77 -14.65 -10.26
N ALA A 183 5.08 -14.06 -9.12
CA ALA A 183 5.49 -14.82 -7.93
C ALA A 183 4.37 -15.01 -6.90
N TRP A 184 3.42 -14.07 -6.80
CA TRP A 184 2.56 -13.97 -5.62
C TRP A 184 1.06 -13.95 -5.94
N ARG A 185 0.63 -13.40 -7.07
CA ARG A 185 -0.79 -13.24 -7.43
C ARG A 185 -1.59 -14.54 -7.36
N HIS A 186 -0.97 -15.68 -7.68
CA HIS A 186 -1.59 -17.00 -7.70
C HIS A 186 -1.12 -17.93 -6.57
N ARG A 187 -0.44 -17.38 -5.55
CA ARG A 187 0.01 -18.10 -4.36
C ARG A 187 -0.85 -17.75 -3.14
N PRO A 188 -0.77 -18.54 -2.05
CA PRO A 188 -1.40 -18.15 -0.79
C PRO A 188 -0.90 -16.78 -0.30
N GLU A 189 -1.81 -16.04 0.34
CA GLU A 189 -1.51 -14.76 0.98
C GLU A 189 -0.44 -14.89 2.08
N PRO A 190 0.25 -13.79 2.45
CA PRO A 190 1.26 -13.84 3.49
C PRO A 190 0.65 -14.21 4.84
N THR A 191 1.43 -14.93 5.64
CA THR A 191 1.10 -15.24 7.02
C THR A 191 1.49 -14.08 7.95
N PHE A 192 0.76 -13.94 9.04
CA PHE A 192 1.02 -12.93 10.07
C PHE A 192 1.37 -13.59 11.39
N SER A 193 2.38 -13.07 12.07
CA SER A 193 2.66 -13.43 13.46
C SER A 193 3.08 -12.22 14.26
N PHE A 194 2.65 -12.14 15.52
CA PHE A 194 2.94 -11.03 16.40
C PHE A 194 3.83 -11.49 17.57
N TYR A 195 4.92 -10.77 17.78
CA TYR A 195 5.89 -11.03 18.83
C TYR A 195 5.84 -9.89 19.85
N PRO A 196 5.47 -10.15 21.12
CA PRO A 196 5.50 -9.15 22.18
C PRO A 196 6.91 -8.59 22.41
N VAL A 197 6.99 -7.42 23.04
CA VAL A 197 8.27 -6.85 23.49
C VAL A 197 9.05 -7.88 24.31
N GLY A 198 10.32 -8.11 23.94
CA GLY A 198 11.22 -9.06 24.61
C GLY A 198 11.26 -10.46 24.00
N ALA A 199 10.33 -10.80 23.08
CA ALA A 199 10.41 -12.05 22.33
C ALA A 199 11.47 -11.96 21.21
N THR A 200 12.08 -13.10 20.86
CA THR A 200 13.03 -13.16 19.73
C THR A 200 12.25 -13.26 18.43
N VAL A 201 12.48 -12.32 17.52
CA VAL A 201 11.74 -12.24 16.24
C VAL A 201 12.60 -12.82 15.11
N PRO A 202 12.16 -13.90 14.45
CA PRO A 202 12.86 -14.43 13.29
C PRO A 202 12.72 -13.47 12.10
N ASN A 203 13.80 -13.31 11.33
CA ASN A 203 13.73 -12.60 10.06
C ASN A 203 13.03 -13.49 9.02
N PRO A 204 11.93 -13.02 8.40
CA PRO A 204 11.31 -13.78 7.31
C PRO A 204 12.28 -13.84 6.11
N SER A 205 12.29 -14.96 5.40
CA SER A 205 13.06 -15.11 4.14
C SER A 205 12.53 -14.16 3.07
N VAL A 206 11.20 -14.09 2.94
CA VAL A 206 10.48 -13.11 2.14
C VAL A 206 9.38 -12.53 3.01
N GLY A 207 9.44 -11.23 3.30
CA GLY A 207 8.51 -10.62 4.23
C GLY A 207 9.06 -9.35 4.86
N ARG A 208 8.30 -8.79 5.79
CA ARG A 208 8.68 -7.59 6.52
C ARG A 208 8.25 -7.66 7.97
N ILE A 209 9.07 -7.05 8.82
CA ILE A 209 8.78 -6.84 10.23
C ILE A 209 8.31 -5.39 10.42
N PHE A 210 7.07 -5.21 10.84
CA PHE A 210 6.50 -3.92 11.23
C PHE A 210 6.63 -3.74 12.74
N ARG A 211 7.38 -2.73 13.16
CA ARG A 211 7.57 -2.42 14.59
C ARG A 211 6.34 -1.69 15.13
N LYS A 212 5.89 -2.10 16.31
CA LYS A 212 4.74 -1.53 17.02
C LYS A 212 5.16 -1.19 18.45
N ARG A 213 4.38 -0.32 19.10
CA ARG A 213 4.64 0.08 20.50
C ARG A 213 4.79 -1.10 21.47
N HIS A 214 4.01 -2.16 21.25
CA HIS A 214 3.92 -3.31 22.16
C HIS A 214 4.48 -4.61 21.57
N GLY A 215 5.23 -4.53 20.46
CA GLY A 215 5.80 -5.72 19.83
C GLY A 215 6.12 -5.52 18.35
N GLN A 216 6.22 -6.62 17.63
CA GLN A 216 6.57 -6.65 16.22
C GLN A 216 5.60 -7.56 15.47
N LEU A 217 5.02 -7.05 14.39
CA LEU A 217 4.22 -7.84 13.45
C LEU A 217 5.13 -8.32 12.33
N VAL A 218 5.26 -9.62 12.16
CA VAL A 218 5.94 -10.25 11.02
C VAL A 218 4.89 -10.62 9.99
N MET A 219 5.06 -10.13 8.77
CA MET A 219 4.33 -10.56 7.58
C MET A 219 5.29 -11.36 6.71
N ALA A 220 4.98 -12.64 6.45
CA ALA A 220 5.88 -13.57 5.75
C ALA A 220 5.16 -14.25 4.57
N TRP A 221 5.80 -14.23 3.41
CA TRP A 221 5.31 -14.87 2.18
C TRP A 221 5.77 -16.34 2.10
N PRO A 222 4.96 -17.25 1.53
CA PRO A 222 5.30 -18.68 1.39
C PRO A 222 6.45 -19.01 0.43
#